data_AF-A0A1J5MT82-F1
#
_entry.id   AF-A0A1J5MT82-F1
#
_cell.length_a   1.000
_cell.length_b   1.000
_cell.length_c   1.000
_cell.angle_alpha   90.00
_cell.angle_beta   90.00
_cell.angle_gamma   90.00
#
_symmetry.space_group_name_H-M   'P 1'
#
loop_
_entity.id
_entity.type
_entity.pdbx_description
1 polymer ?
#
loop_
_entity_poly.entity_id
_entity_poly.type
_entity_poly.pdbx_seq_one_letter_code
_entity_poly.pdbx_strand_id
1 'polypeptide(L)'
;MFQRDSFFRGLIAALFIFLVTPVSSKEPSTVVLQCNSAQHPMICKALAEALKAQRPELNLIVAEDTTPVDTGGPDQTSTLTISYHQLKRTNTLLSGQLIWQDQGGRRVDGPVLGLTIMDSTLRGKDLSPFALALVQSSDLPI
;
A
#
# COMPACT_ATOMS: atom_id res chain seq x y z
N MET A 1 -11.57 -67.84 44.74
CA MET A 1 -11.48 -68.03 43.28
C MET A 1 -11.21 -66.67 42.67
N PHE A 2 -9.98 -66.45 42.22
CA PHE A 2 -9.50 -65.19 41.63
C PHE A 2 -9.93 -65.15 40.16
N GLN A 3 -10.55 -64.04 39.73
CA GLN A 3 -10.49 -63.63 38.32
C GLN A 3 -10.35 -62.11 38.27
N ARG A 4 -9.18 -61.69 37.80
CA ARG A 4 -8.71 -60.32 37.61
C ARG A 4 -8.51 -60.16 36.12
N ASP A 5 -9.48 -59.58 35.44
CA ASP A 5 -9.36 -59.24 34.02
C ASP A 5 -9.11 -57.75 33.84
N SER A 6 -7.87 -57.50 33.45
CA SER A 6 -7.31 -56.22 33.04
C SER A 6 -7.91 -55.79 31.70
N PHE A 7 -8.61 -54.66 31.66
CA PHE A 7 -8.80 -53.92 30.42
C PHE A 7 -8.39 -52.46 30.62
N PHE A 8 -7.11 -52.23 30.35
CA PHE A 8 -6.50 -50.91 30.21
C PHE A 8 -7.04 -50.31 28.89
N ARG A 9 -8.22 -49.69 28.93
CA ARG A 9 -8.73 -48.89 27.81
C ARG A 9 -8.05 -47.53 27.85
N GLY A 10 -6.94 -47.43 27.12
CA GLY A 10 -6.30 -46.16 26.78
C GLY A 10 -7.31 -45.27 26.07
N LEU A 11 -7.62 -44.14 26.70
CA LEU A 11 -8.43 -43.08 26.09
C LEU A 11 -7.50 -42.29 25.17
N ILE A 12 -7.48 -42.66 23.89
CA ILE A 12 -6.76 -41.89 22.87
C ILE A 12 -7.49 -40.55 22.72
N ALA A 13 -6.93 -39.50 23.30
CA ALA A 13 -7.35 -38.14 23.05
C ALA A 13 -7.05 -37.82 21.57
N ALA A 14 -8.08 -37.85 20.72
CA ALA A 14 -7.98 -37.36 19.36
C ALA A 14 -7.98 -35.82 19.39
N LEU A 15 -6.77 -35.25 19.41
CA LEU A 15 -6.55 -33.82 19.26
C LEU A 15 -6.85 -33.44 17.80
N PHE A 16 -8.07 -32.99 17.50
CA PHE A 16 -8.40 -32.39 16.21
C PHE A 16 -7.78 -30.98 16.15
N ILE A 17 -6.54 -30.89 15.68
CA ILE A 17 -5.94 -29.63 15.29
C ILE A 17 -6.59 -29.23 13.96
N PHE A 18 -7.56 -28.32 13.99
CA PHE A 18 -7.91 -27.56 12.80
C PHE A 18 -6.69 -26.73 12.41
N LEU A 19 -5.90 -27.24 11.47
CA LEU A 19 -4.96 -26.44 10.69
C LEU A 19 -5.79 -25.47 9.86
N VAL A 20 -6.16 -24.34 10.46
CA VAL A 20 -6.55 -23.18 9.67
C VAL A 20 -5.26 -22.74 8.98
N THR A 21 -5.08 -23.15 7.73
CA THR A 21 -4.02 -22.59 6.91
C THR A 21 -4.26 -21.08 6.90
N PRO A 22 -3.28 -20.25 7.30
CA PRO A 22 -3.42 -18.84 7.00
C PRO A 22 -3.56 -18.76 5.48
N VAL A 23 -4.68 -18.20 5.01
CA VAL A 23 -4.76 -17.71 3.65
C VAL A 23 -3.61 -16.70 3.59
N SER A 24 -2.53 -17.11 2.93
CA SER A 24 -1.45 -16.20 2.57
C SER A 24 -2.10 -15.26 1.56
N SER A 25 -2.71 -14.20 2.09
CA SER A 25 -3.18 -13.08 1.29
C SER A 25 -1.95 -12.65 0.53
N LYS A 26 -1.97 -12.87 -0.78
CA LYS A 26 -0.87 -12.58 -1.70
C LYS A 26 -0.71 -11.06 -1.69
N GLU A 27 0.02 -10.55 -0.70
CA GLU A 27 0.27 -9.12 -0.54
C GLU A 27 0.86 -8.63 -1.86
N PRO A 28 0.35 -7.51 -2.41
CA PRO A 28 0.88 -6.95 -3.64
C PRO A 28 2.33 -6.59 -3.44
N SER A 29 3.23 -7.48 -3.84
CA SER A 29 4.65 -7.28 -3.59
C SER A 29 5.25 -6.18 -4.47
N THR A 30 4.49 -5.62 -5.41
CA THR A 30 4.94 -4.54 -6.30
C THR A 30 3.95 -3.37 -6.34
N VAL A 31 4.42 -2.18 -6.03
CA VAL A 31 3.68 -0.91 -6.14
C VAL A 31 4.34 -0.06 -7.22
N VAL A 32 3.55 0.43 -8.16
CA VAL A 32 3.97 1.40 -9.17
C VAL A 32 3.44 2.77 -8.80
N LEU A 33 4.31 3.70 -8.45
CA LEU A 33 3.99 5.12 -8.34
C LEU A 33 4.15 5.76 -9.72
N GLN A 34 3.02 6.03 -10.37
CA GLN A 34 2.95 6.89 -11.55
C GLN A 34 3.07 8.34 -11.10
N CYS A 35 4.19 8.96 -11.46
CA CYS A 35 4.43 10.35 -11.13
C CYS A 35 5.29 11.01 -12.19
N ASN A 36 4.77 12.09 -12.79
CA ASN A 36 5.54 12.93 -13.70
C ASN A 36 6.61 13.73 -12.95
N SER A 37 7.79 13.14 -12.78
CA SER A 37 8.94 13.76 -12.13
C SER A 37 9.44 15.01 -12.85
N ALA A 38 9.18 15.16 -14.16
CA ALA A 38 9.54 16.35 -14.93
C ALA A 38 8.67 17.57 -14.57
N GLN A 39 7.38 17.36 -14.32
CA GLN A 39 6.47 18.43 -13.91
C GLN A 39 6.53 18.68 -12.39
N HIS A 40 6.69 17.62 -11.60
CA HIS A 40 6.43 17.63 -10.16
C HIS A 40 7.49 16.88 -9.33
N PRO A 41 8.80 17.19 -9.50
CA PRO A 41 9.89 16.36 -8.97
C PRO A 41 9.86 16.19 -7.44
N MET A 42 9.58 17.28 -6.70
CA MET A 42 9.64 17.25 -5.24
C MET A 42 8.49 16.50 -4.59
N ILE A 43 7.27 16.56 -5.14
CA ILE A 43 6.14 15.80 -4.59
C ILE A 43 6.24 14.32 -4.98
N CYS A 44 6.76 13.98 -6.17
CA CYS A 44 7.05 12.59 -6.54
C CYS A 44 8.04 11.95 -5.57
N LYS A 45 9.13 12.67 -5.26
CA LYS A 45 10.11 12.21 -4.27
C LYS A 45 9.48 12.01 -2.89
N ALA A 46 8.73 13.00 -2.41
CA ALA A 46 8.09 12.95 -1.10
C ALA A 46 7.08 11.79 -0.98
N LEU A 47 6.33 11.49 -2.04
CA LEU A 47 5.40 10.36 -2.07
C LEU A 47 6.11 9.02 -2.07
N ALA A 48 7.19 8.88 -2.84
CA ALA A 48 7.98 7.65 -2.84
C ALA A 48 8.59 7.37 -1.45
N GLU A 49 9.12 8.41 -0.80
CA GLU A 49 9.63 8.32 0.58
C GLU A 49 8.52 7.97 1.58
N ALA A 50 7.33 8.57 1.45
CA ALA A 50 6.19 8.28 2.30
C ALA A 50 5.68 6.83 2.18
N LEU A 51 5.58 6.31 0.95
CA LEU A 51 5.18 4.92 0.69
C LEU A 51 6.18 3.93 1.31
N LYS A 52 7.48 4.17 1.10
CA LYS A 52 8.55 3.36 1.71
C LYS A 52 8.60 3.47 3.23
N ALA A 53 8.23 4.62 3.80
CA ALA A 53 8.15 4.79 5.25
C ALA A 53 6.97 4.00 5.86
N GLN A 54 5.83 3.92 5.16
CA GLN A 54 4.68 3.15 5.63
C GLN A 54 4.89 1.64 5.52
N ARG A 55 5.51 1.19 4.41
CA ARG A 55 5.80 -0.22 4.14
C ARG A 55 7.21 -0.37 3.54
N PRO A 56 8.25 -0.52 4.38
CA PRO A 56 9.65 -0.62 3.92
C PRO A 56 9.90 -1.75 2.93
N GLU A 57 9.15 -2.84 3.06
CA GLU A 57 9.22 -4.08 2.29
C GLU A 57 8.67 -3.96 0.86
N LEU A 58 7.95 -2.88 0.52
CA LEU A 58 7.36 -2.73 -0.82
C LEU A 58 8.42 -2.74 -1.92
N ASN A 59 8.21 -3.51 -2.99
CA ASN A 59 8.92 -3.26 -4.24
C ASN A 59 8.29 -2.03 -4.93
N LEU A 60 8.77 -0.84 -4.57
CA LEU A 60 8.29 0.42 -5.13
C LEU A 60 9.02 0.74 -6.44
N ILE A 61 8.26 0.85 -7.53
CA ILE A 61 8.73 1.31 -8.83
C ILE A 61 8.17 2.72 -9.05
N VAL A 62 9.02 3.70 -9.36
CA VAL A 62 8.57 5.03 -9.77
C VAL A 62 8.61 5.09 -11.29
N ALA A 63 7.44 5.25 -11.91
CA ALA A 63 7.28 5.34 -13.35
C ALA A 63 6.86 6.77 -13.75
N GLU A 64 7.34 7.23 -14.90
CA GLU A 64 6.82 8.46 -15.51
C GLU A 64 5.38 8.22 -16.01
N ASP A 65 4.56 9.28 -16.05
CA ASP A 65 3.10 9.26 -16.30
C ASP A 65 2.63 8.60 -17.63
N THR A 66 3.53 7.99 -18.40
CA THR A 66 3.28 7.53 -19.77
C THR A 66 3.75 6.12 -20.08
N THR A 67 4.40 5.40 -19.15
CA THR A 67 4.75 3.99 -19.38
C THR A 67 3.73 3.08 -18.72
N PRO A 68 2.90 2.35 -19.51
CA PRO A 68 2.32 1.11 -19.03
C PRO A 68 3.49 0.26 -18.52
N VAL A 69 3.50 -0.06 -17.24
CA VAL A 69 4.45 -1.04 -16.72
C VAL A 69 4.01 -2.37 -17.29
N ASP A 70 4.69 -2.81 -18.34
CA ASP A 70 4.47 -4.10 -18.98
C ASP A 70 4.77 -5.17 -17.92
N THR A 71 3.72 -5.66 -17.26
CA THR A 71 3.79 -6.68 -16.21
C THR A 71 3.82 -8.09 -16.81
N GLY A 72 4.26 -8.19 -18.07
CA GLY A 72 4.32 -9.40 -18.89
C GLY A 72 5.07 -10.55 -18.20
N GLY A 73 4.29 -11.49 -17.69
CA GLY A 73 4.76 -12.77 -17.17
C GLY A 73 3.62 -13.53 -16.48
N PRO A 74 3.56 -14.87 -16.57
CA PRO A 74 2.56 -15.70 -15.89
C PRO A 74 2.71 -15.74 -14.36
N ASP A 75 3.65 -14.98 -13.80
CA ASP A 75 4.01 -14.92 -12.37
C ASP A 75 3.67 -13.55 -11.74
N GLN A 76 2.56 -12.93 -12.22
CA GLN A 76 2.11 -11.62 -11.76
C GLN A 76 1.81 -11.64 -10.25
N THR A 77 2.76 -11.09 -9.50
CA THR A 77 2.52 -10.52 -8.18
C THR A 77 1.54 -9.38 -8.32
N SER A 78 0.57 -9.27 -7.41
CA SER A 78 -0.50 -8.28 -7.48
C SER A 78 0.14 -6.88 -7.59
N THR A 79 -0.02 -6.20 -8.73
CA THR A 79 0.52 -4.87 -8.96
C THR A 79 -0.50 -3.82 -8.56
N LEU A 80 -0.13 -2.93 -7.64
CA LEU A 80 -0.91 -1.74 -7.31
C LEU A 80 -0.31 -0.54 -8.03
N THR A 81 -1.10 0.15 -8.86
CA THR A 81 -0.71 1.42 -9.44
C THR A 81 -1.28 2.56 -8.62
N ILE A 82 -0.44 3.53 -8.24
CA ILE A 82 -0.80 4.72 -7.49
C ILE A 82 -0.39 5.94 -8.30
N SER A 83 -1.26 6.94 -8.40
CA SER A 83 -0.99 8.23 -9.03
C SER A 83 -1.39 9.38 -8.11
N TYR A 84 -0.66 10.49 -8.19
CA TYR A 84 -1.00 11.71 -7.47
C TYR A 84 -1.78 12.66 -8.37
N HIS A 85 -2.99 13.01 -7.95
CA HIS A 85 -3.81 13.99 -8.65
C HIS A 85 -3.81 15.31 -7.87
N GLN A 86 -3.09 16.29 -8.41
CA GLN A 86 -3.10 17.65 -7.88
C GLN A 86 -4.40 18.36 -8.24
N LEU A 87 -5.11 18.87 -7.23
CA LEU A 87 -6.37 19.59 -7.40
C LEU A 87 -6.18 21.10 -7.37
N LYS A 88 -5.31 21.61 -6.49
CA LYS A 88 -5.03 23.04 -6.38
C LYS A 88 -3.60 23.29 -5.93
N ARG A 89 -2.94 24.28 -6.51
CA ARG A 89 -1.63 24.76 -6.07
C ARG A 89 -1.55 26.28 -6.20
N THR A 90 -1.22 26.94 -5.11
CA THR A 90 -0.83 28.35 -5.06
C THR A 90 0.49 28.49 -4.32
N ASN A 91 0.93 29.72 -4.05
CA ASN A 91 2.08 29.99 -3.19
C ASN A 91 1.86 29.57 -1.73
N THR A 92 0.62 29.45 -1.25
CA THR A 92 0.31 29.14 0.17
C THR A 92 -0.55 27.90 0.35
N LEU A 93 -1.08 27.33 -0.73
CA LEU A 93 -2.03 26.22 -0.70
C LEU A 93 -1.55 25.10 -1.63
N LEU A 94 -1.66 23.87 -1.16
CA LEU A 94 -1.58 22.66 -1.96
C LEU A 94 -2.75 21.76 -1.60
N SER A 95 -3.48 21.23 -2.58
CA SER A 95 -4.43 20.15 -2.35
C SER A 95 -4.36 19.11 -3.46
N GLY A 96 -4.65 17.88 -3.08
CA GLY A 96 -4.65 16.74 -3.99
C GLY A 96 -5.15 15.49 -3.31
N GLN A 97 -5.11 14.39 -4.05
CA GLN A 97 -5.48 13.06 -3.58
C GLN A 97 -4.61 12.01 -4.26
N LEU A 98 -4.54 10.83 -3.66
CA LEU A 98 -4.03 9.64 -4.32
C LEU A 98 -5.16 8.93 -5.05
N ILE A 99 -4.83 8.33 -6.18
CA ILE A 99 -5.74 7.52 -6.97
C ILE A 99 -5.01 6.23 -7.27
N TRP A 100 -5.65 5.10 -6.99
CA TRP A 100 -5.03 3.80 -7.19
C TRP A 100 -5.92 2.82 -7.94
N GLN A 101 -5.26 1.83 -8.52
CA GLN A 101 -5.89 0.77 -9.28
C GLN A 101 -5.12 -0.52 -9.02
N ASP A 102 -5.83 -1.56 -8.59
CA ASP A 102 -5.29 -2.91 -8.49
C ASP A 102 -5.30 -3.61 -9.87
N GLN A 103 -4.75 -4.83 -9.96
CA GLN A 103 -4.82 -5.64 -11.18
C GLN A 103 -6.25 -5.96 -11.64
N GLY A 104 -7.23 -5.91 -10.72
CA GLY A 104 -8.64 -6.04 -11.06
C GLY A 104 -9.18 -4.86 -11.85
N GLY A 105 -8.39 -3.80 -12.01
CA GLY A 105 -8.71 -2.64 -12.81
C GLY A 105 -9.69 -1.68 -12.13
N ARG A 106 -10.03 -1.89 -10.86
CA ARG A 106 -10.93 -1.00 -10.15
C ARG A 106 -10.16 0.23 -9.68
N ARG A 107 -10.45 1.36 -10.31
CA ARG A 107 -9.97 2.67 -9.84
C ARG A 107 -10.65 3.03 -8.52
N VAL A 108 -9.85 3.50 -7.57
CA VAL A 108 -10.29 4.05 -6.30
C VAL A 108 -9.67 5.43 -6.13
N ASP A 109 -10.52 6.39 -5.79
CA ASP A 109 -10.10 7.75 -5.46
C ASP A 109 -9.97 7.87 -3.93
N GLY A 110 -8.79 8.29 -3.47
CA GLY A 110 -8.52 8.54 -2.06
C GLY A 110 -9.13 9.84 -1.55
N PRO A 111 -8.99 10.10 -0.24
CA PRO A 111 -9.46 11.36 0.34
C PRO A 111 -8.67 12.55 -0.21
N VAL A 112 -9.38 13.68 -0.36
CA VAL A 112 -8.75 14.96 -0.68
C VAL A 112 -8.12 15.52 0.58
N LEU A 113 -6.82 15.81 0.54
CA LEU A 113 -6.13 16.56 1.56
C LEU A 113 -5.69 17.93 1.04
N GLY A 114 -5.69 18.91 1.94
CA GLY A 114 -5.22 20.26 1.71
C GLY A 114 -4.20 20.68 2.77
N LEU A 115 -3.10 21.29 2.32
CA LEU A 115 -2.10 21.96 3.14
C LEU A 115 -2.18 23.47 2.87
N THR A 116 -2.42 24.25 3.92
CA THR A 116 -2.37 25.71 3.87
C THR A 116 -1.24 26.23 4.75
N ILE A 117 -0.43 27.14 4.22
CA ILE A 117 0.64 27.83 4.92
C ILE A 117 0.18 29.28 5.15
N MET A 118 0.06 29.71 6.40
CA MET A 118 -0.48 31.04 6.73
C MET A 118 0.55 32.15 6.56
N ASP A 119 1.73 31.99 7.16
CA ASP A 119 2.72 33.08 7.29
C ASP A 119 3.92 32.93 6.36
N SER A 120 3.86 32.01 5.39
CA SER A 120 4.96 31.80 4.44
C SER A 120 4.52 31.12 3.15
N THR A 121 5.46 30.95 2.23
CA THR A 121 5.26 30.24 0.97
C THR A 121 5.47 28.74 1.14
N LEU A 122 4.65 27.94 0.45
CA LEU A 122 4.79 26.51 0.24
C LEU A 122 6.18 26.21 -0.37
N ARG A 123 6.99 25.47 0.36
CA ARG A 123 8.35 25.05 -0.03
C ARG A 123 8.45 23.54 -0.10
N GLY A 124 9.55 23.05 -0.68
CA GLY A 124 9.82 21.61 -0.80
C GLY A 124 9.73 20.87 0.53
N LYS A 125 10.21 21.46 1.63
CA LYS A 125 10.16 20.87 2.98
C LYS A 125 8.73 20.60 3.48
N ASP A 126 7.74 21.34 2.97
CA ASP A 126 6.35 21.21 3.39
C ASP A 126 5.65 20.07 2.62
N LEU A 127 6.29 19.54 1.57
CA LEU A 127 5.75 18.45 0.75
C LEU A 127 5.92 17.08 1.42
N SER A 128 6.99 16.85 2.18
CA SER A 128 7.20 15.60 2.91
C SER A 128 6.08 15.28 3.92
N PRO A 129 5.71 16.18 4.86
CA PRO A 129 4.60 15.92 5.77
C PRO A 129 3.25 15.81 5.05
N PHE A 130 3.05 16.56 3.96
CA PHE A 130 1.85 16.45 3.15
C PHE A 130 1.72 15.10 2.44
N ALA A 131 2.80 14.62 1.82
CA ALA A 131 2.85 13.31 1.17
C ALA A 131 2.62 12.16 2.16
N LEU A 132 3.24 12.26 3.35
CA LEU A 132 3.00 11.30 4.43
C LEU A 132 1.54 11.26 4.84
N ALA A 133 0.91 12.43 5.04
CA ALA A 133 -0.51 12.50 5.39
C ALA A 133 -1.42 11.94 4.29
N LEU A 134 -1.12 12.19 3.01
CA LEU A 134 -1.86 11.60 1.89
C LEU A 134 -1.81 10.08 1.89
N VAL A 135 -0.61 9.52 2.07
CA VAL A 135 -0.38 8.07 2.12
C VAL A 135 -1.07 7.45 3.33
N GLN A 136 -0.96 8.06 4.52
CA GLN A 136 -1.58 7.54 5.75
C GLN A 136 -3.11 7.65 5.77
N SER A 137 -3.67 8.68 5.14
CA SER A 137 -5.12 8.86 5.06
C SER A 137 -5.76 8.03 3.94
N SER A 138 -4.96 7.57 2.98
CA SER A 138 -5.42 6.68 1.93
C SER A 138 -5.31 5.26 2.46
N ASP A 139 -6.44 4.55 2.54
CA ASP A 139 -6.49 3.12 2.88
C ASP A 139 -5.93 2.26 1.74
N LEU A 140 -4.66 2.48 1.39
CA LEU A 140 -3.97 1.82 0.29
C LEU A 140 -3.87 0.32 0.60
N PRO A 141 -4.17 -0.55 -0.37
CA PRO A 141 -4.03 -1.99 -0.21
C PRO A 141 -2.56 -2.40 -0.39
N ILE A 142 -1.68 -1.95 0.53
CA ILE A 142 -0.22 -2.17 0.54
C ILE A 142 0.23 -2.88 1.82
#